data_AF-A0A7S4IME3-F1
#
_entry.id   AF-A0A7S4IME3-F1
#
_cell.length_a   1.000
_cell.length_b   1.000
_cell.length_c   1.000
_cell.angle_alpha   90.00
_cell.angle_beta   90.00
_cell.angle_gamma   90.00
#
_symmetry.space_group_name_H-M   'P 1'
#
loop_
_entity.id
_entity.type
_entity.pdbx_description
1 polymer ?
#
loop_
_entity_poly.entity_id
_entity_poly.type
_entity_poly.pdbx_seq_one_letter_code
_entity_poly.pdbx_strand_id
1 'polypeptide(L)'
;TILERSEKQLHMGILGPVIRAEVGETILVTVVNDLPMDISFHIDGLQYSKENEGIAYNDNVTDSKGAVIPPNGNYTYSFIVEEGDGPASSDYSTVGYNYYS
;
A
#
# COMPACT_ATOMS: atom_id res chain seq x y z
N THR A 1 -11.92 11.07 2.36
CA THR A 1 -11.54 12.32 3.05
C THR A 1 -10.09 12.20 3.46
N ILE A 2 -9.26 13.21 3.17
CA ILE A 2 -7.88 13.26 3.67
C ILE A 2 -7.96 13.53 5.18
N LEU A 3 -7.38 12.64 5.99
CA LEU A 3 -7.43 12.73 7.44
C LEU A 3 -6.19 13.46 7.97
N GLU A 4 -6.40 14.45 8.83
CA GLU A 4 -5.33 15.11 9.58
C GLU A 4 -4.75 14.17 10.64
N ARG A 5 -3.45 14.31 10.93
CA ARG A 5 -2.81 13.53 11.99
C ARG A 5 -3.31 13.95 13.37
N SER A 6 -3.69 12.97 14.18
CA SER A 6 -4.05 13.19 15.59
C SER A 6 -2.81 13.44 16.46
N GLU A 7 -2.99 14.05 17.65
CA GLU A 7 -1.90 14.22 18.63
C GLU A 7 -1.21 12.90 19.00
N LYS A 8 -1.99 11.81 19.06
CA LYS A 8 -1.47 10.47 19.35
C LYS A 8 -0.50 9.98 18.28
N GLN A 9 -0.55 10.52 17.07
CA GLN A 9 0.27 10.13 15.92
C GLN A 9 1.52 10.99 15.74
N LEU A 10 1.75 12.01 16.58
CA LEU A 10 2.92 12.88 16.48
C LEU A 10 4.25 12.12 16.61
N HIS A 11 4.28 11.07 17.44
CA HIS A 11 5.46 10.23 17.63
C HIS A 11 5.91 9.49 16.35
N MET A 12 5.04 9.38 15.34
CA MET A 12 5.33 8.66 14.09
C MET A 12 6.23 9.45 13.14
N GLY A 13 6.47 10.75 13.37
CA GLY A 13 7.43 11.53 12.60
C GLY A 13 7.14 11.52 11.10
N ILE A 14 8.05 10.98 10.28
CA ILE A 14 7.91 10.91 8.81
C ILE A 14 7.11 9.70 8.31
N LEU A 15 6.76 8.75 9.18
CA LEU A 15 6.05 7.53 8.78
C LEU A 15 4.66 7.88 8.24
N GLY A 16 4.22 7.16 7.21
CA GLY A 16 2.86 7.26 6.70
C GLY A 16 1.80 6.71 7.68
N PRO A 17 0.51 6.80 7.32
CA PRO A 17 -0.57 6.22 8.13
C PRO A 17 -0.41 4.71 8.34
N VAL A 18 -0.73 4.24 9.55
CA VAL A 18 -0.78 2.81 9.85
C VAL A 18 -2.04 2.20 9.23
N ILE A 19 -1.87 1.20 8.36
CA ILE A 19 -2.95 0.39 7.80
C ILE A 19 -3.04 -0.90 8.61
N ARG A 20 -4.26 -1.33 8.95
CA ARG A 20 -4.52 -2.60 9.66
C ARG A 20 -5.65 -3.33 8.95
N ALA A 21 -5.50 -4.63 8.82
CA ALA A 21 -6.50 -5.53 8.27
C ALA A 21 -6.32 -6.93 8.86
N GLU A 22 -7.39 -7.72 8.83
CA GLU A 22 -7.42 -9.13 9.20
C GLU A 22 -7.45 -10.02 7.96
N VAL A 23 -7.09 -11.30 8.13
CA VAL A 23 -7.19 -12.30 7.07
C VAL A 23 -8.63 -12.38 6.55
N GLY A 24 -8.77 -12.36 5.22
CA GLY A 24 -10.05 -12.36 4.52
C GLY A 24 -10.61 -10.96 4.25
N GLU A 25 -9.99 -9.89 4.78
CA GLU A 25 -10.36 -8.51 4.45
C GLU A 25 -9.71 -8.04 3.14
N THR A 26 -10.25 -6.95 2.58
CA THR A 26 -9.66 -6.26 1.43
C THR A 26 -9.25 -4.85 1.83
N ILE A 27 -7.98 -4.53 1.60
CA ILE A 27 -7.41 -3.19 1.78
C ILE A 27 -7.58 -2.42 0.47
N LEU A 28 -8.31 -1.31 0.52
CA LEU A 28 -8.42 -0.36 -0.58
C LEU A 28 -7.66 0.92 -0.25
N VAL A 29 -6.61 1.23 -1.01
CA VAL A 29 -5.77 2.42 -0.82
C VAL A 29 -5.89 3.32 -2.03
N THR A 30 -6.58 4.46 -1.90
CA THR A 30 -6.55 5.52 -2.91
C THR A 30 -5.41 6.48 -2.63
N VAL A 31 -4.39 6.45 -3.48
CA VAL A 31 -3.27 7.40 -3.46
C VAL A 31 -3.62 8.58 -4.34
N VAL A 32 -3.51 9.79 -3.80
CA VAL A 32 -3.65 11.06 -4.52
C VAL A 32 -2.29 11.74 -4.52
N ASN A 33 -1.73 11.98 -5.71
CA ASN A 33 -0.39 12.53 -5.85
C ASN A 33 -0.43 14.07 -5.99
N ASP A 34 -0.26 14.76 -4.87
CA ASP A 34 -0.13 16.23 -4.85
C ASP A 34 1.35 16.69 -4.89
N LEU A 35 2.29 15.79 -5.24
CA LEU A 35 3.72 16.08 -5.34
C LEU A 35 4.11 16.48 -6.78
N PRO A 36 5.21 17.22 -6.98
CA PRO A 36 5.69 17.64 -8.30
C PRO A 36 6.48 16.54 -9.03
N MET A 37 6.36 15.28 -8.61
CA MET A 37 7.06 14.13 -9.20
C MET A 37 6.14 12.92 -9.27
N ASP A 38 6.47 11.99 -10.16
CA ASP A 38 5.82 10.68 -10.24
C ASP A 38 6.06 9.89 -8.95
N ILE A 39 5.01 9.23 -8.43
CA ILE A 39 5.08 8.33 -7.27
C ILE A 39 4.31 7.04 -7.55
N SER A 40 4.37 6.09 -6.62
CA SER A 40 3.55 4.88 -6.61
C SER A 40 3.22 4.48 -5.17
N PHE A 41 2.66 3.28 -5.00
CA PHE A 41 2.48 2.63 -3.72
C PHE A 41 2.70 1.13 -3.89
N HIS A 42 3.74 0.64 -3.26
CA HIS A 42 4.10 -0.76 -3.16
C HIS A 42 3.98 -1.19 -1.71
N ILE A 43 3.39 -2.36 -1.46
CA ILE A 43 3.27 -2.96 -0.13
C ILE A 43 4.00 -4.30 -0.12
N ASP A 44 4.86 -4.47 0.87
CA ASP A 44 5.53 -5.74 1.12
C ASP A 44 4.55 -6.73 1.79
N GLY A 45 4.78 -8.02 1.57
CA GLY A 45 4.18 -9.08 2.38
C GLY A 45 2.74 -9.45 2.06
N LEU A 46 2.12 -8.81 1.07
CA LEU A 46 0.83 -9.23 0.53
C LEU A 46 0.99 -9.78 -0.88
N GLN A 47 0.07 -10.64 -1.29
CA GLN A 47 -0.11 -10.96 -2.70
C GLN A 47 -0.91 -9.87 -3.41
N TYR A 48 -0.53 -9.58 -4.65
CA TYR A 48 -1.15 -8.55 -5.47
C TYR A 48 -1.16 -8.93 -6.96
N SER A 49 -2.11 -8.38 -7.70
CA SER A 49 -2.10 -8.42 -9.16
C SER A 49 -1.10 -7.39 -9.71
N LYS A 50 -0.68 -7.57 -10.97
CA LYS A 50 0.30 -6.68 -11.61
C LYS A 50 -0.11 -5.20 -11.59
N GLU A 51 -1.39 -4.92 -11.79
CA GLU A 51 -1.91 -3.54 -11.76
C GLU A 51 -1.79 -2.88 -10.37
N ASN A 52 -1.75 -3.68 -9.30
CA ASN A 52 -1.65 -3.25 -7.90
C ASN A 52 -0.23 -3.34 -7.32
N GLU A 53 0.78 -3.72 -8.12
CA GLU A 53 2.14 -3.95 -7.62
C GLU A 53 2.87 -2.67 -7.21
N GLY A 54 2.65 -1.56 -7.92
CA GLY A 54 3.32 -0.29 -7.60
C GLY A 54 4.77 -0.17 -8.05
N ILE A 55 5.30 -1.13 -8.82
CA ILE A 55 6.68 -1.13 -9.30
C ILE A 55 6.73 -1.15 -10.84
N ALA A 56 7.49 -0.23 -11.42
CA ALA A 56 7.72 -0.15 -12.86
C ALA A 56 8.98 -0.94 -13.29
N TYR A 57 8.81 -1.95 -14.13
CA TYR A 57 9.91 -2.67 -14.77
C TYR A 57 9.45 -3.30 -16.11
N ASN A 58 10.42 -3.68 -16.95
CA ASN A 58 10.14 -4.27 -18.26
C ASN A 58 9.92 -5.78 -18.17
N ASP A 59 8.66 -6.19 -18.01
CA ASP A 59 8.22 -7.59 -17.97
C ASP A 59 7.32 -7.97 -19.16
N ASN A 60 7.19 -7.10 -20.16
CA ASN A 60 6.25 -7.19 -21.28
C ASN A 60 4.77 -7.24 -20.87
N VAL A 61 4.43 -6.88 -19.63
CA VAL A 61 3.03 -6.77 -19.19
C VAL A 61 2.55 -5.33 -19.40
N THR A 62 1.44 -5.19 -20.12
CA THR A 62 0.88 -3.89 -20.49
C THR A 62 -0.04 -3.29 -19.42
N ASP A 63 -0.45 -4.07 -18.41
CA ASP A 63 -1.41 -3.67 -17.39
C ASP A 63 -0.74 -3.29 -16.06
N SER A 64 0.11 -2.26 -16.12
CA SER A 64 0.88 -1.74 -14.98
C SER A 64 0.34 -0.37 -14.53
N LYS A 65 -0.99 -0.22 -14.44
CA LYS A 65 -1.63 1.09 -14.18
C LYS A 65 -1.22 1.72 -12.85
N GLY A 66 -0.98 0.93 -11.81
CA GLY A 66 -0.51 1.40 -10.51
C GLY A 66 1.01 1.60 -10.42
N ALA A 67 1.78 1.34 -11.48
CA ALA A 67 3.24 1.45 -11.42
C ALA A 67 3.74 2.90 -11.38
N VAL A 68 2.95 3.84 -11.91
CA VAL A 68 3.25 5.28 -11.92
C VAL A 68 1.98 6.09 -11.74
N ILE A 69 1.98 6.96 -10.73
CA ILE A 69 0.95 7.97 -10.48
C ILE A 69 1.59 9.34 -10.74
N PRO A 70 1.26 10.01 -11.87
CA PRO A 70 1.84 11.30 -12.20
C PRO A 70 1.35 12.42 -11.26
N PRO A 71 2.01 13.59 -11.25
CA PRO A 71 1.53 14.77 -10.51
C PRO A 71 0.06 15.10 -10.78
N ASN A 72 -0.70 15.34 -9.72
CA ASN A 72 -2.16 15.53 -9.68
C ASN A 72 -2.98 14.30 -10.09
N GLY A 73 -2.33 13.15 -10.29
CA GLY A 73 -2.96 11.88 -10.56
C GLY A 73 -3.46 11.19 -9.29
N ASN A 74 -4.24 10.13 -9.47
CA ASN A 74 -4.61 9.23 -8.40
C ASN A 74 -4.76 7.80 -8.91
N TYR A 75 -4.59 6.83 -8.02
CA TYR A 75 -4.82 5.43 -8.29
C TYR A 75 -5.33 4.73 -7.04
N THR A 76 -6.22 3.74 -7.20
CA THR A 76 -6.71 2.94 -6.08
C THR A 76 -6.15 1.53 -6.19
N TYR A 77 -5.35 1.16 -5.21
CA TYR A 77 -4.83 -0.19 -5.04
C TYR A 77 -5.81 -1.05 -4.25
N SER A 78 -5.90 -2.32 -4.61
CA SER A 78 -6.74 -3.32 -3.95
C SER A 78 -5.92 -4.56 -3.59
N PHE A 79 -5.82 -4.85 -2.29
CA PHE A 79 -5.10 -6.01 -1.77
C PHE A 79 -6.05 -6.88 -0.96
N ILE A 80 -6.13 -8.16 -1.29
CA ILE A 80 -6.83 -9.14 -0.46
C ILE A 80 -5.81 -9.69 0.52
N VAL A 81 -6.13 -9.69 1.81
CA VAL A 81 -5.26 -10.29 2.83
C VAL A 81 -5.55 -11.78 2.86
N GLU A 82 -4.67 -12.58 2.25
CA GLU A 82 -4.82 -14.02 2.23
C GLU A 82 -4.35 -14.67 3.54
N GLU A 83 -4.72 -15.94 3.75
CA GLU A 83 -4.30 -16.70 4.94
C GLU A 83 -2.77 -16.74 5.10
N GLY A 84 -2.04 -16.78 3.97
CA GLY A 84 -0.57 -16.79 3.97
C GLY A 84 0.09 -15.44 4.27
N ASP A 85 -0.68 -14.36 4.24
CA ASP A 85 -0.21 -12.99 4.50
C ASP A 85 -0.37 -12.61 5.99
N GLY A 86 -1.11 -13.43 6.75
CA GLY A 86 -1.32 -13.25 8.18
C GLY A 86 -0.17 -13.80 9.04
N PRO A 87 -0.25 -13.64 10.37
CA PRO A 87 0.72 -14.22 11.29
C PRO A 87 0.73 -15.75 11.21
N ALA A 88 1.91 -16.36 11.16
CA ALA A 88 2.05 -17.80 11.25
C ALA A 88 1.78 -18.30 12.68
N SER A 89 1.59 -19.62 12.84
CA SER A 89 1.29 -20.24 14.14
C SER A 89 2.30 -19.95 15.27
N SER A 90 3.54 -19.58 14.93
CA SER A 90 4.60 -19.21 15.89
C SER A 90 4.72 -17.70 16.13
N ASP A 91 4.00 -16.88 15.38
CA ASP A 91 4.06 -15.42 15.47
C ASP A 91 3.14 -14.90 16.58
N TYR A 92 3.26 -13.61 16.89
CA TYR A 92 2.27 -12.92 17.70
C TYR A 92 0.95 -12.75 16.94
N SER A 93 -0.05 -12.11 17.54
CA SER A 93 -1.35 -11.84 16.90
C SER A 93 -1.30 -10.91 15.68
N THR A 94 -0.11 -10.43 15.27
CA THR A 94 0.07 -9.48 14.19
C THR A 94 1.47 -9.61 13.60
N VAL A 95 1.56 -9.55 12.27
CA VAL A 95 2.79 -9.40 11.50
C VAL A 95 2.85 -7.97 10.96
N GLY A 96 4.04 -7.39 10.90
CA GLY A 96 4.26 -6.03 10.43
C GLY A 96 4.93 -6.02 9.06
N TYR A 97 4.34 -5.29 8.12
CA TYR A 97 4.91 -5.01 6.80
C TYR A 97 5.06 -3.52 6.57
N ASN A 98 5.82 -3.17 5.53
CA ASN A 98 6.03 -1.79 5.11
C ASN A 98 5.35 -1.55 3.77
N TYR A 99 5.12 -0.28 3.47
CA TYR A 99 4.78 0.18 2.15
C TYR A 99 5.58 1.45 1.83
N TYR A 100 5.81 1.71 0.56
CA TYR A 100 6.57 2.84 0.08
C TYR A 100 6.25 3.14 -1.39
N SER A 101 6.72 4.28 -1.88
CA SER A 101 6.83 4.57 -3.32
C SER A 101 8.22 4.20 -3.80
#